data_AF-A0A0R1QGZ9-F1
#
_entry.id   AF-A0A0R1QGZ9-F1
#
_cell.length_a   1.000
_cell.length_b   1.000
_cell.length_c   1.000
_cell.angle_alpha   90.00
_cell.angle_beta   90.00
_cell.angle_gamma   90.00
#
_symmetry.space_group_name_H-M   'P 1'
#
loop_
_entity.id
_entity.type
_entity.pdbx_description
1 polymer ?
#
loop_
_entity_poly.entity_id
_entity_poly.type
_entity_poly.pdbx_seq_one_letter_code
_entity_poly.pdbx_strand_id
1 'polypeptide(L)'
;MLTLCLAQYSSGVSKVEAYDFADQWSSAQSDPLKDNEVRTIVRSAYSGRYQGANMGYVRELCARYAPQTKIMSGLHAWNHVKKPRAQRSYSHQEEWRRDLLSLMNRSTDLVKGHARFTYQALQDSLGISRQSLLRLLNEMQSQATISVRRVLGRNGGLYLATARMIAKYVGSQHTLNSPRVVEGTSVPHTALKITMQMTLPPMQDRPDPGGTG
;
A
#
# COMPACT_ATOMS: atom_id res chain seq x y z
N MET A 1 -37.33 -34.92 6.12
CA MET A 1 -38.34 -34.00 6.69
C MET A 1 -37.75 -32.86 7.51
N LEU A 2 -36.89 -33.09 8.53
CA LEU A 2 -36.33 -32.01 9.37
C LEU A 2 -35.69 -30.84 8.58
N THR A 3 -34.92 -31.14 7.54
CA THR A 3 -34.30 -30.16 6.64
C THR A 3 -35.32 -29.22 5.98
N LEU A 4 -36.49 -29.73 5.59
CA LEU A 4 -37.58 -28.94 5.01
C LEU A 4 -38.18 -27.99 6.06
N CYS A 5 -38.44 -28.49 7.27
CA CYS A 5 -38.96 -27.66 8.36
C CYS A 5 -37.98 -26.56 8.78
N LEU A 6 -36.67 -26.83 8.76
CA LEU A 6 -35.63 -25.82 8.99
C LEU A 6 -35.58 -24.75 7.90
N ALA A 7 -35.85 -25.12 6.64
CA ALA A 7 -35.96 -24.17 5.54
C ALA A 7 -37.20 -23.27 5.73
N GLN A 8 -38.36 -23.83 6.11
CA GLN A 8 -39.57 -23.06 6.40
C GLN A 8 -39.36 -22.08 7.56
N TYR A 9 -38.70 -22.52 8.63
CA TYR A 9 -38.31 -21.65 9.75
C TYR A 9 -37.40 -20.50 9.29
N SER A 10 -36.41 -20.80 8.44
CA SER A 10 -35.49 -19.78 7.90
C SER A 10 -36.20 -18.79 6.97
N SER A 11 -37.27 -19.23 6.28
CA SER A 11 -38.12 -18.40 5.44
C SER A 11 -39.16 -17.58 6.22
N GLY A 12 -39.20 -17.71 7.55
CA GLY A 12 -40.13 -16.96 8.41
C GLY A 12 -41.56 -17.51 8.44
N VAL A 13 -41.77 -18.74 7.97
CA VAL A 13 -43.08 -19.42 8.05
C VAL A 13 -43.44 -19.69 9.51
N SER A 14 -44.72 -19.62 9.86
CA SER A 14 -45.14 -19.92 11.23
C SER A 14 -45.04 -21.41 11.55
N LYS A 15 -44.89 -21.75 12.83
CA LYS A 15 -44.82 -23.16 13.27
C LYS A 15 -46.07 -23.96 12.91
N VAL A 16 -47.24 -23.33 12.89
CA VAL A 16 -48.53 -23.97 12.55
C VAL A 16 -48.56 -24.29 11.06
N GLU A 17 -48.30 -23.30 10.20
CA GLU A 17 -48.25 -23.52 8.75
C GLU A 17 -47.16 -24.52 8.34
N ALA A 18 -46.01 -24.50 9.03
CA ALA A 18 -44.96 -25.47 8.78
C ALA A 18 -45.31 -26.89 9.24
N TYR A 19 -46.19 -27.03 10.24
CA TYR A 19 -46.73 -28.33 10.62
C TYR A 19 -47.74 -28.83 9.59
N ASP A 20 -48.70 -28.00 9.18
CA ASP A 20 -49.69 -28.38 8.17
C ASP A 20 -49.01 -28.79 6.85
N PHE A 21 -48.01 -28.03 6.42
CA PHE A 21 -47.18 -28.38 5.27
C PHE A 21 -46.43 -29.71 5.46
N ALA A 22 -45.83 -29.93 6.64
CA ALA A 22 -45.07 -31.15 6.92
C ALA A 22 -45.97 -32.39 6.98
N ASP A 23 -47.18 -32.25 7.54
CA ASP A 23 -48.18 -33.31 7.62
C ASP A 23 -48.68 -33.70 6.22
N GLN A 24 -49.02 -32.71 5.39
CA GLN A 24 -49.42 -32.93 4.01
C GLN A 24 -48.28 -33.56 3.18
N TRP A 25 -47.04 -33.07 3.35
CA TRP A 25 -45.88 -33.61 2.64
C TRP A 25 -45.56 -35.05 3.07
N SER A 26 -45.66 -35.35 4.36
CA SER A 26 -45.46 -36.69 4.94
C SER A 26 -46.50 -37.67 4.41
N SER A 27 -47.77 -37.27 4.40
CA SER A 27 -48.89 -38.07 3.89
C SER A 27 -48.77 -38.39 2.40
N ALA A 28 -48.05 -37.58 1.64
CA ALA A 28 -47.79 -37.80 0.21
C ALA A 28 -46.61 -38.77 -0.06
N GLN A 29 -45.86 -39.19 0.96
CA GLN A 29 -44.75 -40.15 0.79
C GLN A 29 -45.26 -41.59 0.77
N SER A 30 -44.47 -42.51 0.20
CA SER A 30 -44.78 -43.95 0.16
C SER A 30 -44.85 -44.60 1.54
N ASP A 31 -44.16 -44.02 2.53
CA ASP A 31 -44.16 -44.44 3.92
C ASP A 31 -44.36 -43.20 4.82
N PRO A 32 -45.63 -42.82 5.10
CA PRO A 32 -45.94 -41.63 5.89
C PRO A 32 -45.50 -41.78 7.35
N LEU A 33 -44.94 -40.70 7.90
CA LEU A 33 -44.58 -40.64 9.31
C LEU A 33 -45.83 -40.48 10.18
N LYS A 34 -45.74 -40.97 11.42
CA LYS A 34 -46.82 -40.78 12.40
C LYS A 34 -46.91 -39.31 12.79
N ASP A 35 -48.12 -38.83 13.04
CA ASP A 35 -48.37 -37.44 13.44
C ASP A 35 -47.47 -36.97 14.61
N ASN A 36 -47.30 -37.81 15.64
CA ASN A 36 -46.42 -37.50 16.77
C ASN A 36 -44.95 -37.26 16.36
N GLU A 37 -44.47 -37.97 15.34
CA GLU A 37 -43.12 -37.80 14.79
C GLU A 37 -43.03 -36.49 14.00
N VAL A 38 -44.04 -36.17 13.19
CA VAL A 38 -44.15 -34.88 12.48
C VAL A 38 -44.11 -33.72 13.46
N ARG A 39 -44.94 -33.75 14.51
CA ARG A 39 -44.96 -32.72 15.57
C ARG A 39 -43.59 -32.58 16.25
N THR A 40 -42.92 -33.70 16.52
CA THR A 40 -41.59 -33.71 17.16
C THR A 40 -40.52 -33.09 16.28
N ILE A 41 -40.56 -33.36 14.97
CA ILE A 41 -39.62 -32.81 13.99
C ILE A 41 -39.84 -31.30 13.83
N VAL A 42 -41.10 -30.85 13.70
CA VAL A 42 -41.43 -29.42 13.62
C VAL A 42 -41.02 -28.70 14.90
N ARG A 43 -41.31 -29.26 16.08
CA ARG A 43 -40.85 -28.71 17.36
C ARG A 43 -39.33 -28.58 17.43
N SER A 44 -38.61 -29.58 16.92
CA SER A 44 -37.14 -29.55 16.88
C SER A 44 -36.61 -28.46 15.95
N ALA A 45 -37.19 -28.32 14.76
CA ALA A 45 -36.80 -27.28 13.80
C ALA A 45 -36.98 -25.86 14.37
N TYR A 46 -38.11 -25.61 15.05
CA TYR A 46 -38.47 -24.31 15.63
C TYR A 46 -37.89 -24.09 17.04
N SER A 47 -37.03 -24.99 17.53
CA SER A 47 -36.42 -24.85 18.87
C SER A 47 -35.30 -23.81 18.92
N GLY A 48 -34.84 -23.30 17.78
CA GLY A 48 -33.67 -22.42 17.68
C GLY A 48 -32.32 -23.13 17.91
N ARG A 49 -32.31 -24.44 18.20
CA ARG A 49 -31.08 -25.21 18.44
C ARG A 49 -30.26 -25.44 17.18
N TYR A 50 -30.90 -25.45 16.01
CA TYR A 50 -30.27 -25.72 14.73
C TYR A 50 -29.95 -24.40 14.03
N GLN A 51 -28.68 -24.22 13.64
CA GLN A 51 -28.20 -23.01 12.96
C GLN A 51 -28.61 -22.95 11.48
N GLY A 52 -29.12 -24.04 10.93
CA GLY A 52 -29.57 -24.11 9.55
C GLY A 52 -29.74 -25.55 9.05
N ALA A 53 -30.24 -25.67 7.81
CA ALA A 53 -30.39 -26.94 7.12
C ALA A 53 -29.01 -27.52 6.70
N ASN A 54 -28.80 -28.82 6.90
CA ASN A 54 -27.57 -29.49 6.48
C ASN A 54 -27.48 -29.55 4.94
N MET A 55 -26.39 -29.01 4.39
CA MET A 55 -26.15 -28.93 2.94
C MET A 55 -26.14 -30.28 2.23
N GLY A 56 -25.75 -31.38 2.88
CA GLY A 56 -25.83 -32.72 2.29
C GLY A 56 -27.26 -33.08 1.94
N TYR A 57 -28.16 -32.98 2.92
CA TYR A 57 -29.59 -33.25 2.72
C TYR A 57 -30.26 -32.24 1.79
N VAL A 58 -29.84 -30.98 1.80
CA VAL A 58 -30.35 -29.98 0.83
C VAL A 58 -29.99 -30.38 -0.59
N ARG A 59 -28.75 -30.82 -0.84
CA ARG A 59 -28.32 -31.31 -2.16
C ARG A 59 -29.11 -32.51 -2.62
N GLU A 60 -29.33 -33.49 -1.74
CA GLU A 60 -30.15 -34.67 -2.06
C GLU A 60 -31.59 -34.30 -2.40
N LEU A 61 -32.21 -33.41 -1.61
CA LEU A 61 -33.57 -32.95 -1.86
C LEU A 61 -33.68 -32.19 -3.19
N CYS A 62 -32.77 -31.26 -3.47
CA CYS A 62 -32.74 -30.54 -4.74
C CYS A 62 -32.50 -31.50 -5.92
N ALA A 63 -31.56 -32.44 -5.80
CA ALA A 63 -31.31 -33.41 -6.86
C ALA A 63 -32.56 -34.24 -7.20
N ARG A 64 -33.38 -34.58 -6.19
CA ARG A 64 -34.58 -35.40 -6.37
C ARG A 64 -35.80 -34.61 -6.87
N TYR A 65 -36.04 -33.43 -6.34
CA TYR A 65 -37.29 -32.69 -6.57
C TYR A 65 -37.13 -31.40 -7.40
N ALA A 66 -35.92 -30.89 -7.52
CA ALA A 66 -35.63 -29.65 -8.24
C ALA A 66 -34.24 -29.69 -8.91
N PRO A 67 -34.00 -30.64 -9.86
CA PRO A 67 -32.66 -30.91 -10.38
C PRO A 67 -32.05 -29.72 -11.14
N GLN A 68 -32.89 -28.80 -11.62
CA GLN A 68 -32.47 -27.58 -12.31
C GLN A 68 -32.11 -26.44 -11.34
N THR A 69 -32.36 -26.61 -10.02
CA THR A 69 -32.09 -25.57 -9.02
C THR A 69 -30.61 -25.53 -8.70
N LYS A 70 -29.98 -24.39 -9.01
CA LYS A 70 -28.60 -24.12 -8.63
C LYS A 70 -28.54 -23.75 -7.15
N ILE A 71 -28.03 -24.65 -6.31
CA ILE A 71 -27.84 -24.39 -4.87
C ILE A 71 -26.73 -23.36 -4.69
N MET A 72 -27.11 -22.14 -4.30
CA MET A 72 -26.17 -21.11 -3.87
C MET A 72 -25.71 -21.46 -2.46
N SER A 73 -24.70 -22.33 -2.31
CA SER A 73 -24.10 -22.53 -0.99
C SER A 73 -23.43 -21.23 -0.55
N GLY A 74 -23.62 -20.82 0.70
CA GLY A 74 -23.03 -19.64 1.33
C GLY A 74 -21.50 -19.62 1.44
N LEU A 75 -20.78 -20.32 0.55
CA LEU A 75 -19.35 -20.12 0.30
C LEU A 75 -19.04 -18.78 -0.36
N HIS A 76 -20.01 -17.87 -0.43
CA HIS A 76 -19.74 -16.45 -0.19
C HIS A 76 -19.51 -16.21 1.31
N ALA A 77 -18.63 -17.01 1.93
CA ALA A 77 -17.77 -16.46 2.97
C ALA A 77 -17.21 -15.17 2.37
N TRP A 78 -17.12 -14.11 3.17
CA TRP A 78 -16.40 -12.90 2.82
C TRP A 78 -15.00 -13.26 2.31
N ASN A 79 -14.90 -13.57 1.02
CA ASN A 79 -13.66 -13.82 0.35
C ASN A 79 -13.15 -12.44 0.04
N HIS A 80 -12.35 -11.90 0.96
CA HIS A 80 -11.53 -10.74 0.71
C HIS A 80 -10.49 -11.16 -0.32
N VAL A 81 -10.91 -11.28 -1.58
CA VAL A 81 -10.06 -11.73 -2.69
C VAL A 81 -8.94 -10.73 -2.79
N LYS A 82 -7.74 -11.18 -2.43
CA LYS A 82 -6.54 -10.34 -2.43
C LYS A 82 -6.31 -9.85 -3.85
N LYS A 83 -6.45 -8.53 -4.07
CA LYS A 83 -6.16 -7.90 -5.37
C LYS A 83 -4.81 -8.40 -5.92
N PRO A 84 -4.70 -8.72 -7.22
CA PRO A 84 -3.42 -9.04 -7.85
C PRO A 84 -2.38 -7.98 -7.53
N ARG A 85 -1.10 -8.36 -7.35
CA ARG A 85 -0.01 -7.44 -6.95
C ARG A 85 0.07 -6.21 -7.87
N ALA A 86 -0.16 -6.40 -9.17
CA ALA A 86 -0.15 -5.36 -10.20
C ALA A 86 -1.29 -4.33 -10.07
N GLN A 87 -2.43 -4.70 -9.47
CA GLN A 87 -3.61 -3.83 -9.33
C GLN A 87 -3.67 -3.12 -7.95
N ARG A 88 -2.64 -3.28 -7.11
CA ARG A 88 -2.60 -2.62 -5.81
C ARG A 88 -2.09 -1.19 -5.97
N SER A 89 -3.02 -0.25 -5.94
CA SER A 89 -2.69 1.16 -5.73
C SER A 89 -2.42 1.42 -4.25
N TYR A 90 -1.37 2.18 -3.95
CA TYR A 90 -1.00 2.56 -2.60
C TYR A 90 -1.39 4.02 -2.38
N SER A 91 -2.63 4.25 -1.98
CA SER A 91 -3.22 5.59 -1.88
C SER A 91 -2.50 6.54 -0.91
N HIS A 92 -1.80 6.00 0.11
CA HIS A 92 -1.12 6.79 1.15
C HIS A 92 0.29 7.27 0.76
N GLN A 93 0.78 6.90 -0.41
CA GLN A 93 2.16 7.20 -0.80
C GLN A 93 2.40 8.70 -0.98
N GLU A 94 1.38 9.43 -1.45
CA GLU A 94 1.39 10.88 -1.64
C GLU A 94 1.48 11.64 -0.32
N GLU A 95 0.72 11.17 0.67
CA GLU A 95 0.67 11.73 2.02
C GLU A 95 2.04 11.60 2.68
N TRP A 96 2.61 10.38 2.69
CA TRP A 96 3.91 10.12 3.29
C TRP A 96 5.04 10.89 2.62
N ARG A 97 4.96 11.13 1.30
CA ARG A 97 5.94 11.97 0.61
C ARG A 97 5.90 13.41 1.11
N ARG A 98 4.70 13.98 1.19
CA ARG A 98 4.50 15.36 1.67
C ARG A 98 4.99 15.50 3.10
N ASP A 99 4.69 14.52 3.95
CA ASP A 99 5.10 14.52 5.34
C ASP A 99 6.63 14.41 5.48
N LEU A 100 7.27 13.54 4.70
CA LEU A 100 8.73 13.42 4.67
C LEU A 100 9.40 14.71 4.20
N LEU A 101 8.87 15.36 3.15
CA LEU A 101 9.35 16.68 2.71
C LEU A 101 9.19 17.74 3.80
N SER A 102 8.09 17.71 4.54
CA SER A 102 7.88 18.61 5.67
C SER A 102 8.89 18.38 6.79
N LEU A 103 9.16 17.12 7.13
CA LEU A 103 10.16 16.73 8.14
C LEU A 103 11.58 17.18 7.74
N MET A 104 11.97 16.97 6.49
CA MET A 104 13.28 17.43 5.98
C MET A 104 13.41 18.95 6.04
N ASN A 105 12.38 19.70 5.67
CA ASN A 105 12.41 21.16 5.72
C ASN A 105 12.45 21.72 7.15
N ARG A 106 11.90 21.01 8.14
CA ARG A 106 11.95 21.40 9.56
C ARG A 106 13.23 20.94 10.27
N SER A 107 14.00 20.04 9.65
CA SER A 107 15.20 19.50 10.28
C SER A 107 16.27 20.58 10.47
N THR A 108 16.83 20.63 11.68
CA THR A 108 17.92 21.55 12.05
C THR A 108 19.29 20.86 11.98
N ASP A 109 19.33 19.53 12.06
CA ASP A 109 20.56 18.73 11.94
C ASP A 109 20.94 18.54 10.45
N LEU A 110 21.68 19.53 9.93
CA LEU A 110 22.14 19.57 8.55
C LEU A 110 23.64 19.27 8.46
N VAL A 111 23.98 18.18 7.78
CA VAL A 111 25.37 17.79 7.49
C VAL A 111 25.61 17.92 5.99
N LYS A 112 26.47 18.87 5.59
CA LYS A 112 26.79 19.15 4.16
C LYS A 112 25.53 19.33 3.30
N GLY A 113 24.56 20.09 3.80
CA GLY A 113 23.29 20.34 3.11
C GLY A 113 22.29 19.17 3.13
N HIS A 114 22.58 18.09 3.86
CA HIS A 114 21.68 16.94 4.03
C HIS A 114 21.12 16.89 5.44
N ALA A 115 19.81 16.68 5.58
CA ALA A 115 19.17 16.35 6.84
C ALA A 115 19.57 14.93 7.28
N ARG A 116 20.04 14.80 8.52
CA ARG A 116 20.38 13.51 9.10
C ARG A 116 19.19 12.90 9.84
N PHE A 117 18.89 11.64 9.55
CA PHE A 117 17.84 10.86 10.20
C PHE A 117 18.30 9.42 10.50
N THR A 118 17.58 8.76 11.39
CA THR A 118 17.63 7.30 11.56
C THR A 118 16.38 6.66 10.97
N TYR A 119 16.46 5.38 10.60
CA TYR A 119 15.29 4.64 10.13
C TYR A 119 14.20 4.57 11.21
N GLN A 120 14.59 4.47 12.49
CA GLN A 120 13.62 4.40 13.59
C GLN A 120 12.86 5.72 13.72
N ALA A 121 13.56 6.86 13.76
CA ALA A 121 12.93 8.17 13.86
C ALA A 121 11.95 8.47 12.71
N LEU A 122 12.27 8.03 11.49
CA LEU A 122 11.38 8.20 10.33
C LEU A 122 10.17 7.27 10.38
N GLN A 123 10.33 6.03 10.86
CA GLN A 123 9.20 5.13 11.04
C GLN A 123 8.25 5.64 12.12
N ASP A 124 8.78 6.14 13.23
CA ASP A 124 7.98 6.64 14.36
C ASP A 124 7.25 7.94 13.99
N SER A 125 7.92 8.85 13.27
CA SER A 125 7.31 10.13 12.85
C SER A 125 6.26 9.99 11.74
N LEU A 126 6.44 9.05 10.82
CA LEU A 126 5.48 8.81 9.72
C LEU A 126 4.45 7.73 10.06
N GLY A 127 4.65 6.96 11.13
CA GLY A 127 3.80 5.82 11.49
C GLY A 127 3.83 4.69 10.48
N ILE A 128 4.94 4.49 9.76
CA ILE A 128 5.04 3.51 8.66
C ILE A 128 6.05 2.40 8.94
N SER A 129 5.82 1.24 8.33
CA SER A 129 6.78 0.14 8.37
C SER A 129 8.08 0.47 7.61
N ARG A 130 9.18 -0.16 7.99
CA ARG A 130 10.48 -0.06 7.29
C ARG A 130 10.38 -0.32 5.79
N GLN A 131 9.57 -1.30 5.38
CA GLN A 131 9.40 -1.67 3.97
C GLN A 131 8.69 -0.55 3.18
N SER A 132 7.65 0.04 3.78
CA SER A 132 6.96 1.20 3.21
C SER A 132 7.91 2.40 3.07
N LEU A 133 8.72 2.67 4.10
CA LEU A 133 9.72 3.74 4.07
C LEU A 133 10.78 3.51 2.98
N LEU A 134 11.33 2.31 2.87
CA LEU A 134 12.33 1.99 1.84
C LEU A 134 11.76 2.17 0.44
N ARG A 135 10.52 1.74 0.22
CA ARG A 135 9.83 1.95 -1.04
C ARG A 135 9.63 3.43 -1.35
N LEU A 136 9.15 4.21 -0.38
CA LEU A 136 8.97 5.66 -0.53
C LEU A 136 10.28 6.34 -0.92
N LEU A 137 11.38 6.03 -0.22
CA LEU A 137 12.70 6.59 -0.51
C LEU A 137 13.19 6.22 -1.91
N ASN A 138 13.03 4.97 -2.33
CA ASN A 138 13.44 4.52 -3.65
C ASN A 138 12.61 5.19 -4.76
N GLU A 139 11.31 5.34 -4.56
CA GLU A 139 10.44 6.03 -5.52
C GLU A 139 10.83 7.51 -5.65
N MET A 140 10.97 8.22 -4.54
CA MET A 140 11.37 9.64 -4.55
C MET A 140 12.78 9.85 -5.14
N GLN A 141 13.67 8.88 -4.95
CA GLN A 141 15.00 8.87 -5.57
C GLN A 141 14.89 8.66 -7.09
N SER A 142 14.04 7.72 -7.54
CA SER A 142 13.81 7.48 -8.97
C SER A 142 13.17 8.68 -9.69
N GLN A 143 12.31 9.42 -9.00
CA GLN A 143 11.70 10.67 -9.47
C GLN A 143 12.64 11.89 -9.33
N ALA A 144 13.91 11.69 -8.96
CA ALA A 144 14.90 12.74 -8.71
C ALA A 144 14.44 13.86 -7.75
N THR A 145 13.46 13.56 -6.88
CA THR A 145 12.89 14.54 -5.93
C THR A 145 13.84 14.80 -4.76
N ILE A 146 14.59 13.78 -4.36
CA ILE A 146 15.54 13.84 -3.23
C ILE A 146 16.83 13.09 -3.55
N SER A 147 17.92 13.50 -2.90
CA SER A 147 19.13 12.69 -2.77
C SER A 147 19.04 11.85 -1.49
N VAL A 148 19.40 10.56 -1.60
CA VAL A 148 19.41 9.63 -0.47
C VAL A 148 20.81 9.04 -0.33
N ARG A 149 21.49 9.34 0.77
CA ARG A 149 22.78 8.74 1.12
C ARG A 149 22.64 7.88 2.38
N ARG A 150 23.11 6.64 2.28
CA ARG A 150 23.07 5.65 3.35
C ARG A 150 24.48 5.43 3.87
N VAL A 151 24.70 5.65 5.17
CA VAL A 151 26.02 5.47 5.80
C VAL A 151 25.90 4.42 6.89
N LEU A 152 26.84 3.48 6.91
CA LEU A 152 26.94 2.41 7.91
C LEU A 152 27.84 2.86 9.08
N GLY A 153 27.68 2.23 10.25
CA GLY A 153 28.53 2.44 11.43
C GLY A 153 27.88 3.25 12.57
N ARG A 154 28.67 3.61 13.59
CA ARG A 154 28.21 4.22 14.86
C ARG A 154 27.60 5.62 14.70
N ASN A 155 28.03 6.37 13.67
CA ASN A 155 27.42 7.61 13.19
C ASN A 155 26.71 7.40 11.83
N GLY A 156 26.38 6.15 11.53
CA GLY A 156 25.59 5.76 10.38
C GLY A 156 24.17 6.32 10.48
N GLY A 157 23.51 6.37 9.34
CA GLY A 157 22.20 6.98 9.24
C GLY A 157 21.80 7.25 7.80
N LEU A 158 20.63 7.86 7.68
CA LEU A 158 20.05 8.28 6.43
C LEU A 158 20.27 9.78 6.28
N TYR A 159 20.93 10.18 5.20
CA TYR A 159 21.18 11.57 4.87
C TYR A 159 20.32 11.91 3.66
N LEU A 160 19.36 12.80 3.86
CA LEU A 160 18.37 13.18 2.86
C LEU A 160 18.53 14.64 2.50
N ALA A 161 18.51 14.98 1.22
CA ALA A 161 18.45 16.38 0.80
C ALA A 161 17.52 16.59 -0.38
N THR A 162 16.82 17.72 -0.38
CA THR A 162 16.15 18.24 -1.57
C THR A 162 17.09 19.15 -2.33
N ALA A 163 16.88 19.33 -3.64
CA ALA A 163 17.64 20.27 -4.47
C ALA A 163 17.77 21.67 -3.83
N ARG A 164 16.69 22.16 -3.21
CA ARG A 164 16.69 23.45 -2.48
C ARG A 164 17.67 23.48 -1.30
N MET A 165 17.81 22.38 -0.56
CA MET A 165 18.73 22.30 0.58
C MET A 165 20.18 22.30 0.12
N ILE A 166 20.46 21.56 -0.95
CA ILE A 166 21.79 21.53 -1.58
C ILE A 166 22.15 22.91 -2.14
N ALA A 167 21.22 23.56 -2.85
CA ALA A 167 21.43 24.91 -3.40
C ALA A 167 21.72 25.94 -2.29
N LYS A 168 20.96 25.91 -1.19
CA LYS A 168 21.23 26.76 -0.01
C LYS A 168 22.62 26.51 0.57
N TYR A 169 23.02 25.24 0.68
CA TYR A 169 24.34 24.87 1.18
C TYR A 169 25.45 25.40 0.27
N VAL A 170 25.37 25.14 -1.04
CA VAL A 170 26.37 25.61 -2.03
C VAL A 170 26.45 27.15 -2.05
N GLY A 171 25.30 27.83 -2.04
CA GLY A 171 25.27 29.30 -1.96
C GLY A 171 25.94 29.83 -0.70
N SER A 172 25.73 29.18 0.45
CA SER A 172 26.39 29.53 1.71
C SER A 172 27.89 29.28 1.69
N GLN A 173 28.36 28.25 0.97
CA GLN A 173 29.79 28.01 0.78
C GLN A 173 30.42 29.10 -0.12
N HIS A 174 29.72 29.51 -1.17
CA HIS A 174 30.20 30.57 -2.08
C HIS A 174 30.28 31.94 -1.37
N THR A 175 29.32 32.28 -0.50
CA THR A 175 29.38 33.52 0.28
C THR A 175 30.49 33.52 1.33
N LEU A 176 30.81 32.37 1.92
CA LEU A 176 31.92 32.22 2.86
C LEU A 176 33.29 32.28 2.18
N ASN A 177 33.38 31.84 0.92
CA ASN A 177 34.65 31.72 0.19
C ASN A 177 34.92 32.90 -0.77
N SER A 178 34.06 33.93 -0.77
CA SER A 178 34.28 35.15 -1.55
C SER A 178 35.30 36.05 -0.83
N PRO A 179 36.34 36.57 -1.51
CA PRO A 179 37.33 37.44 -0.88
C PRO A 179 36.63 38.69 -0.34
N ARG A 180 36.75 38.93 0.97
CA ARG A 180 36.33 40.19 1.58
C ARG A 180 37.13 41.31 0.92
N VAL A 181 36.49 42.08 0.04
CA VAL A 181 37.02 43.37 -0.41
C VAL A 181 37.13 44.24 0.83
N VAL A 182 38.36 44.46 1.30
CA VAL A 182 38.66 45.36 2.40
C VAL A 182 38.48 46.77 1.84
N GLU A 183 37.31 47.36 2.06
CA GLU A 183 37.11 48.78 1.76
C GLU A 183 37.92 49.61 2.76
N GLY A 184 38.99 50.23 2.28
CA GLY A 184 39.73 51.19 3.08
C GLY A 184 41.11 51.57 2.54
N THR A 185 41.19 52.31 1.43
CA THR A 185 42.12 53.45 1.28
C THR A 185 41.84 54.27 0.00
N SER A 186 41.24 55.44 0.20
CA SER A 186 41.58 56.77 -0.36
C SER A 186 42.50 56.89 -1.60
N VAL A 187 41.90 57.36 -2.72
CA VAL A 187 42.36 58.19 -3.89
C VAL A 187 43.56 57.79 -4.78
N PRO A 188 43.69 58.36 -6.01
CA PRO A 188 42.67 58.75 -7.00
C PRO A 188 42.97 58.21 -8.43
N HIS A 189 41.98 58.39 -9.31
CA HIS A 189 41.99 58.16 -10.75
C HIS A 189 43.26 58.64 -11.49
N THR A 190 43.94 57.77 -12.24
CA THR A 190 44.71 58.13 -13.45
C THR A 190 44.78 56.94 -14.39
N ALA A 191 44.50 57.22 -15.66
CA ALA A 191 44.42 56.31 -16.79
C ALA A 191 45.69 55.47 -17.02
N LEU A 192 45.55 54.30 -17.65
CA LEU A 192 46.33 53.90 -18.83
C LEU A 192 45.82 52.58 -19.44
N LYS A 193 45.42 52.68 -20.71
CA LYS A 193 45.34 51.58 -21.68
C LYS A 193 46.70 50.89 -21.79
N ILE A 194 46.75 49.60 -22.13
CA ILE A 194 47.77 48.86 -22.94
C ILE A 194 47.31 47.38 -22.94
N THR A 195 46.70 46.84 -24.01
CA THR A 195 47.28 46.24 -25.24
C THR A 195 47.21 44.70 -25.20
N MET A 196 46.60 44.14 -26.24
CA MET A 196 46.54 42.70 -26.57
C MET A 196 47.92 42.06 -26.66
N GLN A 197 48.03 40.77 -26.34
CA GLN A 197 48.81 39.84 -27.18
C GLN A 197 48.36 38.39 -27.02
N MET A 198 48.07 37.80 -28.17
CA MET A 198 47.81 36.38 -28.41
C MET A 198 49.04 35.54 -28.07
N THR A 199 48.85 34.32 -27.55
CA THR A 199 49.73 33.18 -27.85
C THR A 199 48.95 31.88 -27.68
N LEU A 200 48.63 31.24 -28.81
CA LEU A 200 48.28 29.83 -28.93
C LEU A 200 49.57 29.01 -29.01
N PRO A 201 49.63 27.83 -28.37
CA PRO A 201 50.50 26.74 -28.82
C PRO A 201 49.72 25.48 -29.27
N PRO A 202 50.38 24.56 -30.00
CA PRO A 202 49.86 23.99 -31.24
C PRO A 202 49.28 22.56 -31.15
N MET A 203 48.59 22.19 -32.24
CA MET A 203 48.23 20.83 -32.66
C MET A 203 49.46 19.94 -32.88
N GLN A 204 49.41 18.69 -32.43
CA GLN A 204 50.09 17.59 -33.13
C GLN A 204 49.37 16.24 -32.93
N ASP A 205 48.85 15.76 -34.06
CA ASP A 205 48.62 14.41 -34.58
C ASP A 205 48.35 13.18 -33.68
N ARG A 206 47.27 12.47 -34.08
CA ARG A 206 46.98 11.06 -33.80
C ARG A 206 48.03 10.14 -34.45
N PRO A 207 48.06 8.85 -34.06
CA PRO A 207 47.38 7.87 -34.91
C PRO A 207 46.63 6.76 -34.15
N ASP A 208 45.44 6.42 -34.67
CA ASP A 208 44.81 5.09 -34.55
C ASP A 208 45.48 4.17 -35.60
N PRO A 209 45.61 2.84 -35.37
CA PRO A 209 44.48 1.98 -35.73
C PRO A 209 44.34 0.66 -34.96
N GLY A 210 43.09 0.17 -34.88
CA GLY A 210 42.80 -1.24 -35.12
C GLY A 210 42.24 -2.03 -33.93
N GLY A 211 41.07 -2.63 -34.15
CA GLY A 211 40.53 -3.66 -33.27
C GLY A 211 39.07 -3.99 -33.51
N THR A 212 38.70 -4.42 -34.72
CA THR A 212 37.45 -5.15 -34.96
C THR A 212 37.83 -6.59 -35.31
N GLY A 213 37.32 -7.54 -34.53
CA GLY A 213 37.47 -8.99 -34.69
C GLY A 213 36.76 -9.69 -33.55
#